data_AF-A0A100JYZ0-F1
#
_entry.id   AF-A0A100JYZ0-F1
#
_cell.length_a   1.000
_cell.length_b   1.000
_cell.length_c   1.000
_cell.angle_alpha   90.00
_cell.angle_beta   90.00
_cell.angle_gamma   90.00
#
_symmetry.space_group_name_H-M   'P 1'
#
loop_
_entity.id
_entity.type
_entity.pdbx_description
1 polymer ?
#
loop_
_entity_poly.entity_id
_entity_poly.type
_entity_poly.pdbx_seq_one_letter_code
_entity_poly.pdbx_strand_id
1 'polypeptide(L)'
;MSDELWLLVEPLLPEPGPKLVEGRPRVPDRQALCGILFVLHTGIQWEYLPQELGFGSGMTCWRRLAAWNEAGVWDELHLVLLKKLRVAKKLDWSRAVIDSSHVRAARRGPKAGPARSTAHGRAASTMSSPTARASRSQSP
;
A
#
# COMPACT_ATOMS: atom_id res chain seq x y z
N MET A 1 1.50 -23.50 -9.35
CA MET A 1 2.87 -23.15 -9.77
C MET A 1 3.57 -24.41 -10.22
N SER A 2 4.24 -24.41 -11.38
CA SER A 2 4.99 -25.56 -11.87
C SER A 2 6.34 -25.68 -11.16
N ASP A 3 6.92 -26.88 -11.16
CA ASP A 3 8.23 -27.12 -10.54
C ASP A 3 9.35 -26.42 -11.30
N GLU A 4 9.27 -26.35 -12.62
CA GLU A 4 10.23 -25.61 -13.45
C GLU A 4 10.30 -24.13 -13.06
N LEU A 5 9.14 -23.48 -12.85
CA LEU A 5 9.11 -22.09 -12.41
C LEU A 5 9.66 -21.96 -10.99
N TRP A 6 9.34 -22.91 -10.10
CA TRP A 6 9.85 -22.90 -8.73
C TRP A 6 11.37 -22.97 -8.69
N LEU A 7 12.00 -23.83 -9.49
CA LEU A 7 13.46 -23.95 -9.58
C LEU A 7 14.15 -22.66 -10.03
N LEU A 8 13.44 -21.75 -10.71
CA LEU A 8 13.96 -20.44 -11.08
C LEU A 8 13.81 -19.40 -9.99
N VAL A 9 12.77 -19.52 -9.18
CA VAL A 9 12.45 -18.54 -8.13
C VAL A 9 13.17 -18.87 -6.83
N GLU A 10 13.19 -20.14 -6.42
CA GLU A 10 13.77 -20.60 -5.16
C GLU A 10 15.18 -20.06 -4.88
N PRO A 11 16.13 -20.05 -5.85
CA PRO A 11 17.47 -19.53 -5.60
C PRO A 11 17.55 -18.01 -5.39
N LEU A 12 16.50 -17.26 -5.76
CA LEU A 12 16.42 -15.81 -5.60
C LEU A 12 15.86 -15.43 -4.23
N LEU A 13 15.29 -16.40 -3.50
CA LEU A 13 14.65 -16.11 -2.22
C LEU A 13 15.70 -15.95 -1.13
N PRO A 14 15.54 -14.95 -0.24
CA PRO A 14 16.43 -14.80 0.90
C PRO A 14 16.28 -15.99 1.83
N GLU A 15 17.41 -16.51 2.30
CA GLU A 15 17.45 -17.55 3.34
C GLU A 15 16.64 -17.09 4.57
N PRO A 16 15.77 -17.95 5.13
CA PRO A 16 15.05 -17.63 6.34
C PRO A 16 16.05 -17.32 7.47
N GLY A 17 15.92 -16.13 8.07
CA GLY A 17 16.69 -15.78 9.25
C GLY A 17 16.49 -16.78 10.41
N PRO A 18 17.43 -16.84 11.37
CA PRO A 18 17.38 -17.79 12.46
C PRO A 18 16.09 -17.63 13.29
N LYS A 19 15.51 -18.75 13.72
CA LYS A 19 14.35 -18.73 14.62
C LYS A 19 14.83 -18.31 16.02
N LEU A 20 14.42 -17.12 16.45
CA LEU A 20 14.73 -16.59 17.79
C LEU A 20 13.83 -17.20 18.89
N VAL A 21 12.66 -17.70 18.54
CA VAL A 21 11.67 -18.27 19.47
C VAL A 21 11.04 -19.52 18.86
N GLU A 22 10.83 -20.53 19.69
CA GLU A 22 10.10 -21.75 19.32
C GLU A 22 8.61 -21.44 19.21
N GLY A 23 8.08 -21.50 18.00
CA GLY A 23 6.71 -21.11 17.69
C GLY A 23 6.18 -21.83 16.45
N ARG A 24 5.03 -21.38 15.95
CA ARG A 24 4.40 -21.99 14.77
C ARG A 24 5.41 -22.08 13.62
N PRO A 25 5.55 -23.26 12.97
CA PRO A 25 6.43 -23.42 11.83
C PRO A 25 6.15 -22.37 10.74
N ARG A 26 7.22 -21.84 10.13
CA ARG A 26 7.13 -20.92 9.01
C ARG A 26 6.45 -21.62 7.83
N VAL A 27 5.52 -20.93 7.20
CA VAL A 27 4.90 -21.41 5.94
C VAL A 27 5.99 -21.55 4.88
N PRO A 28 6.10 -22.72 4.22
CA PRO A 28 7.04 -22.95 3.12
C PRO A 28 6.95 -21.86 2.04
N ASP A 29 8.09 -21.46 1.52
CA ASP A 29 8.20 -20.33 0.61
C ASP A 29 7.42 -20.56 -0.70
N ARG A 30 7.39 -21.80 -1.19
CA ARG A 30 6.57 -22.21 -2.34
C ARG A 30 5.08 -22.00 -2.12
N GLN A 31 4.59 -22.31 -0.91
CA GLN A 31 3.19 -22.13 -0.55
C GLN A 31 2.83 -20.65 -0.42
N ALA A 32 3.71 -19.87 0.20
CA ALA A 32 3.53 -18.42 0.31
C ALA A 32 3.50 -17.76 -1.08
N LEU A 33 4.37 -18.16 -2.01
CA LEU A 33 4.36 -17.66 -3.39
C LEU A 33 3.07 -18.04 -4.12
N CYS A 34 2.60 -19.29 -3.99
CA CYS A 34 1.30 -19.68 -4.55
C CYS A 34 0.15 -18.81 -4.02
N GLY A 35 0.12 -18.54 -2.70
CA GLY A 35 -0.88 -17.67 -2.09
C GLY A 35 -0.80 -16.22 -2.57
N ILE A 36 0.39 -15.65 -2.68
CA ILE A 36 0.62 -14.31 -3.26
C ILE A 36 0.05 -14.25 -4.67
N LEU A 37 0.45 -15.19 -5.54
CA LEU A 37 0.01 -15.23 -6.93
C LEU A 37 -1.51 -15.40 -7.03
N PHE A 38 -2.12 -16.20 -6.16
CA PHE A 38 -3.56 -16.38 -6.12
C PHE A 38 -4.29 -15.06 -5.81
N VAL A 39 -3.86 -14.35 -4.76
CA VAL A 39 -4.45 -13.05 -4.38
C VAL A 39 -4.27 -12.03 -5.50
N LEU A 40 -3.07 -11.92 -6.07
CA LEU A 40 -2.78 -10.97 -7.15
C LEU A 40 -3.56 -11.27 -8.44
N HIS A 41 -3.77 -12.55 -8.75
CA HIS A 41 -4.52 -12.97 -9.93
C HIS A 41 -6.04 -12.77 -9.78
N THR A 42 -6.58 -13.06 -8.61
CA THR A 42 -8.03 -12.99 -8.34
C THR A 42 -8.47 -11.61 -7.88
N GLY A 43 -7.56 -10.78 -7.35
CA GLY A 43 -7.85 -9.45 -6.82
C GLY A 43 -8.60 -9.48 -5.47
N ILE A 44 -8.69 -10.63 -4.80
CA ILE A 44 -9.36 -10.73 -3.50
C ILE A 44 -8.57 -9.97 -2.41
N GLN A 45 -9.24 -9.65 -1.31
CA GLN A 45 -8.53 -9.11 -0.14
C GLN A 45 -7.69 -10.22 0.51
N TRP A 46 -6.54 -9.84 1.08
CA TRP A 46 -5.63 -10.78 1.75
C TRP A 46 -6.34 -11.59 2.85
N GLU A 47 -7.25 -10.98 3.61
CA GLU A 47 -7.99 -11.66 4.69
C GLU A 47 -8.95 -12.75 4.18
N TYR A 48 -9.36 -12.66 2.91
CA TYR A 48 -10.25 -13.63 2.26
C TYR A 48 -9.51 -14.74 1.51
N LEU A 49 -8.17 -14.83 1.62
CA LEU A 49 -7.44 -15.96 1.06
C LEU A 49 -7.92 -17.27 1.74
N PRO A 50 -8.52 -18.22 0.99
CA PRO A 50 -9.07 -19.43 1.60
C PRO A 50 -7.96 -20.30 2.18
N GLN A 51 -8.10 -20.66 3.46
CA GLN A 51 -7.06 -21.39 4.21
C GLN A 51 -7.00 -22.86 3.82
N GLU A 52 -8.10 -23.43 3.31
CA GLU A 52 -8.22 -24.79 2.80
C GLU A 52 -7.29 -25.08 1.62
N LEU A 53 -6.81 -24.04 0.91
CA LEU A 53 -5.83 -24.17 -0.17
C LEU A 53 -4.41 -24.45 0.34
N GLY A 54 -4.17 -24.34 1.65
CA GLY A 54 -2.88 -24.69 2.26
C GLY A 54 -1.76 -23.68 2.01
N PHE A 55 -2.07 -22.45 1.58
CA PHE A 55 -1.06 -21.39 1.35
C PHE A 55 -0.66 -20.63 2.63
N GLY A 56 -1.27 -20.98 3.77
CA GLY A 56 -1.23 -20.18 4.99
C GLY A 56 -2.26 -19.05 4.96
N SER A 57 -2.16 -18.12 5.92
CA SER A 57 -3.04 -16.94 5.92
C SER A 57 -2.60 -15.91 4.90
N GLY A 58 -3.53 -15.14 4.34
CA GLY A 58 -3.16 -14.07 3.41
C GLY A 58 -2.30 -12.98 4.04
N MET A 59 -2.42 -12.72 5.35
CA MET A 59 -1.47 -11.84 6.05
C MET A 59 -0.04 -12.40 6.09
N THR A 60 0.13 -13.71 6.10
CA THR A 60 1.46 -14.34 5.96
C THR A 60 2.01 -14.16 4.55
N CYS A 61 1.16 -14.32 3.54
CA CYS A 61 1.51 -14.05 2.14
C CYS A 61 1.88 -12.58 1.92
N TRP A 62 1.11 -11.64 2.46
CA TRP A 62 1.39 -10.20 2.36
C TRP A 62 2.71 -9.81 3.03
N ARG A 63 2.97 -10.29 4.26
CA ARG A 63 4.27 -10.05 4.92
C ARG A 63 5.43 -10.64 4.12
N ARG A 64 5.22 -11.78 3.47
CA ARG A 64 6.22 -12.40 2.60
C ARG A 64 6.49 -11.57 1.35
N LEU A 65 5.42 -11.11 0.70
CA LEU A 65 5.50 -10.22 -0.46
C LEU A 65 6.31 -8.96 -0.12
N ALA A 66 6.01 -8.32 1.01
CA ALA A 66 6.72 -7.13 1.47
C ALA A 66 8.21 -7.41 1.74
N ALA A 67 8.53 -8.48 2.50
CA ALA A 67 9.91 -8.85 2.78
C ALA A 67 10.72 -9.18 1.52
N TRP A 68 10.12 -9.88 0.56
CA TRP A 68 10.77 -10.18 -0.72
C TRP A 68 10.92 -8.95 -1.61
N ASN A 69 9.99 -8.00 -1.51
CA ASN A 69 10.12 -6.72 -2.19
C ASN A 69 11.28 -5.89 -1.61
N GLU A 70 11.42 -5.83 -0.29
CA GLU A 70 12.55 -5.16 0.36
C GLU A 70 13.89 -5.84 0.04
N ALA A 71 13.88 -7.17 -0.13
CA ALA A 71 15.06 -7.93 -0.53
C ALA A 71 15.37 -7.89 -2.04
N GLY A 72 14.56 -7.21 -2.87
CA GLY A 72 14.80 -7.09 -4.31
C GLY A 72 14.50 -8.34 -5.14
N VAL A 73 13.83 -9.35 -4.57
CA VAL A 73 13.53 -10.64 -5.23
C VAL A 73 12.79 -10.45 -6.54
N TRP A 74 11.84 -9.53 -6.59
CA TRP A 74 11.02 -9.29 -7.78
C TRP A 74 11.82 -8.67 -8.93
N ASP A 75 12.77 -7.79 -8.60
CA ASP A 75 13.66 -7.16 -9.59
C ASP A 75 14.60 -8.21 -10.19
N GLU A 76 15.18 -9.06 -9.35
CA GLU A 76 16.03 -10.17 -9.81
C GLU A 76 15.24 -11.16 -10.68
N LEU A 77 14.03 -11.53 -10.25
CA LEU A 77 13.17 -12.42 -11.02
C LEU A 77 12.81 -11.83 -12.38
N HIS A 78 12.51 -10.53 -12.43
CA HIS A 78 12.25 -9.82 -13.68
C HIS A 78 13.46 -9.90 -14.62
N LEU A 79 14.68 -9.67 -14.12
CA LEU A 79 15.91 -9.79 -14.90
C LEU A 79 16.16 -11.22 -15.41
N VAL A 80 15.90 -12.24 -14.59
CA VAL A 80 16.04 -13.66 -15.00
C VAL A 80 15.07 -13.98 -16.15
N LEU A 81 13.82 -13.54 -16.04
CA LEU A 81 12.81 -13.75 -17.08
C LEU A 81 13.17 -13.01 -18.37
N LEU A 82 13.61 -11.75 -18.28
CA LEU A 82 14.09 -10.99 -19.45
C LEU A 82 15.26 -11.67 -20.15
N LYS A 83 16.25 -12.17 -19.39
CA LYS A 83 17.39 -12.91 -19.94
C LYS A 83 16.92 -14.16 -20.70
N LYS A 84 16.01 -14.95 -20.11
CA LYS A 84 15.44 -16.13 -20.76
C LYS A 84 14.67 -15.80 -22.04
N LEU A 85 13.83 -14.77 -22.03
CA LEU A 85 13.07 -14.34 -23.21
C LEU A 85 13.97 -13.79 -24.32
N ARG A 86 15.07 -13.11 -23.95
CA ARG A 86 16.09 -12.65 -24.90
C ARG A 86 16.75 -13.83 -25.61
N VAL A 87 17.18 -14.85 -24.87
CA VAL A 87 17.78 -16.07 -25.45
C VAL A 87 16.78 -16.80 -26.35
N ALA A 88 15.52 -16.87 -25.94
CA ALA A 88 14.46 -17.50 -26.72
C ALA A 88 14.04 -16.70 -27.98
N LYS A 89 14.64 -15.52 -28.23
CA LYS A 89 14.25 -14.58 -29.30
C LYS A 89 12.76 -14.21 -29.28
N LYS A 90 12.15 -14.19 -28.09
CA LYS A 90 10.73 -13.86 -27.89
C LYS A 90 10.51 -12.39 -27.50
N LEU A 91 11.58 -11.60 -27.39
CA LEU A 91 11.50 -10.16 -27.17
C LEU A 91 11.56 -9.43 -28.51
N ASP A 92 10.45 -8.78 -28.87
CA ASP A 92 10.43 -7.82 -29.97
C ASP A 92 10.90 -6.46 -29.46
N TRP A 93 12.12 -6.08 -29.83
CA TRP A 93 12.71 -4.78 -29.46
C TRP A 93 12.20 -3.63 -30.31
N SER A 94 11.42 -3.89 -31.38
CA SER A 94 10.83 -2.83 -32.20
C SER A 94 9.66 -2.12 -31.49
N ARG A 95 9.14 -2.70 -30.40
CA ARG A 95 8.02 -2.16 -29.61
C ARG A 95 8.28 -2.38 -28.12
N ALA A 96 8.46 -1.28 -27.39
CA ALA A 96 8.50 -1.29 -25.93
C ALA A 96 7.33 -0.46 -25.38
N VAL A 97 6.56 -1.03 -24.44
CA VAL A 97 5.51 -0.31 -23.72
C VAL A 97 6.02 -0.03 -22.32
N ILE A 98 6.13 1.25 -21.97
CA ILE A 98 6.45 1.70 -20.62
C ILE A 98 5.12 2.01 -19.95
N ASP A 99 4.75 1.20 -18.96
CA ASP A 99 3.59 1.48 -18.10
C ASP A 99 4.06 2.15 -16.79
N SER A 100 3.33 3.17 -16.35
CA SER A 100 3.64 3.92 -15.12
C SER A 100 2.42 3.94 -14.21
N SER A 101 2.59 3.44 -12.98
CA SER A 101 1.55 3.51 -11.95
C SER A 101 1.76 4.73 -11.06
N HIS A 102 0.80 5.65 -11.03
CA HIS A 102 0.81 6.79 -10.09
C HIS A 102 0.08 6.42 -8.79
N VAL A 103 0.81 6.36 -7.67
CA VAL A 103 0.21 6.25 -6.34
C VAL A 103 -0.04 7.65 -5.78
N ARG A 104 -1.28 7.94 -5.34
CA ARG A 104 -1.57 9.20 -4.66
C ARG A 104 -0.76 9.32 -3.37
N ALA A 105 -0.09 10.45 -3.17
CA ALA A 105 0.61 10.75 -1.94
C ALA A 105 -0.36 10.71 -0.73
N ALA A 106 -0.08 9.85 0.26
CA ALA A 106 -0.95 9.62 1.42
C ALA A 106 -0.90 10.75 2.48
N ARG A 107 -0.23 11.88 2.23
CA ARG A 107 -0.12 12.96 3.23
C ARG A 107 -0.39 14.33 2.61
N ARG A 108 -1.48 14.94 3.07
CA ARG A 108 -1.74 16.37 3.00
C ARG A 108 -0.54 17.10 3.60
N GLY A 109 0.07 18.02 2.85
CA GLY A 109 1.07 18.93 3.41
C GLY A 109 0.49 19.72 4.61
N PRO A 110 1.33 20.34 5.46
CA PRO A 110 0.86 21.17 6.55
C PRO A 110 -0.23 22.13 6.06
N LYS A 111 -1.30 22.34 6.85
CA LYS A 111 -2.32 23.36 6.53
C LYS A 111 -1.57 24.66 6.26
N ALA A 112 -1.76 25.24 5.06
CA ALA A 112 -1.32 26.61 4.81
C ALA A 112 -1.84 27.46 5.98
N GLY A 113 -0.94 28.24 6.58
CA GLY A 113 -1.28 29.13 7.68
C GLY A 113 -2.43 30.06 7.31
N PRO A 114 -3.09 30.70 8.29
CA PRO A 114 -4.25 31.54 8.04
C PRO A 114 -3.99 32.52 6.89
N ALA A 115 -4.74 32.39 5.81
CA ALA A 115 -4.69 33.37 4.73
C ALA A 115 -5.16 34.73 5.31
N ARG A 116 -4.44 35.81 5.01
CA ARG A 116 -4.90 37.16 5.36
C ARG A 116 -6.25 37.39 4.69
N SER A 117 -7.27 37.64 5.50
CA SER A 117 -8.58 38.08 5.01
C SER A 117 -8.42 39.40 4.27
N THR A 118 -8.85 39.44 3.00
CA THR A 118 -9.01 40.68 2.21
C THR A 118 -10.40 41.29 2.34
N ALA A 119 -11.21 40.84 3.32
CA ALA A 119 -12.51 41.44 3.59
C ALA A 119 -12.33 42.89 4.05
N HIS A 120 -12.93 43.82 3.31
CA HIS A 120 -13.02 45.23 3.71
C HIS A 120 -13.79 45.33 5.03
N GLY A 121 -13.23 46.08 5.97
CA GLY A 121 -13.83 46.32 7.29
C GLY A 121 -15.25 46.86 7.15
N ARG A 122 -16.18 46.27 7.90
CA ARG A 122 -17.58 46.73 7.94
C ARG A 122 -17.60 48.13 8.57
N ALA A 123 -18.07 49.13 7.83
CA ALA A 123 -18.19 50.50 8.30
C ALA A 123 -19.16 50.62 9.50
N ALA A 124 -18.91 51.62 10.36
CA ALA A 124 -19.63 51.82 11.61
C ALA A 124 -21.12 52.16 11.39
N SER A 125 -21.98 51.46 12.12
CA SER A 125 -23.44 51.66 12.11
C SER A 125 -23.82 53.02 12.69
N THR A 126 -24.55 53.83 11.93
CA THR A 126 -25.25 55.03 12.42
C THR A 126 -26.74 54.73 12.46
N MET A 127 -27.26 54.39 13.63
CA MET A 127 -28.67 54.65 13.94
C MET A 127 -28.85 54.77 15.45
N SER A 128 -29.22 55.98 15.84
CA SER A 128 -29.42 56.46 17.20
C SER A 128 -30.71 55.90 17.82
N SER A 129 -30.65 55.48 19.08
CA SER A 129 -31.79 55.27 19.98
C SER A 129 -32.47 56.63 20.31
N PRO A 130 -33.75 56.71 20.77
CA PRO A 130 -34.17 56.28 22.13
C PRO A 130 -35.66 55.79 22.15
N THR A 131 -36.30 55.26 23.19
CA THR A 131 -36.39 55.67 24.61
C THR A 131 -37.02 54.54 25.46
N ALA A 132 -36.83 54.65 26.78
CA ALA A 132 -37.04 53.71 27.88
C ALA A 132 -38.48 53.32 28.29
N ARG A 133 -38.57 52.23 29.08
CA ARG A 133 -39.42 52.09 30.31
C ARG A 133 -38.90 50.93 31.18
N ALA A 134 -38.14 51.21 32.25
CA ALA A 134 -38.52 51.15 33.70
C ALA A 134 -38.93 49.73 34.20
N SER A 135 -38.00 48.99 34.87
CA SER A 135 -37.78 48.80 36.34
C SER A 135 -38.75 47.77 37.00
N ARG A 136 -38.31 46.71 37.72
CA ARG A 136 -37.65 46.65 39.06
C ARG A 136 -37.21 45.20 39.43
N SER A 137 -36.02 45.07 40.05
CA SER A 137 -35.55 44.32 41.27
C SER A 137 -36.13 42.93 41.65
N GLN A 138 -35.43 41.94 42.27
CA GLN A 138 -34.39 41.94 43.32
C GLN A 138 -33.48 40.67 43.30
N SER A 139 -32.32 40.79 43.97
CA SER A 139 -31.28 39.82 44.37
C SER A 139 -31.68 38.91 45.57
N PRO A 140 -30.80 38.08 46.17
CA PRO A 140 -29.47 37.58 45.77
C PRO A 140 -29.41 36.07 45.45
#